data_AF-A0A919YCG1-F1
#
_entry.id   AF-A0A919YCG1-F1
#
_cell.length_a   1.000
_cell.length_b   1.000
_cell.length_c   1.000
_cell.angle_alpha   90.00
_cell.angle_beta   90.00
_cell.angle_gamma   90.00
#
_symmetry.space_group_name_H-M   'P 1'
#
loop_
_entity.id
_entity.type
_entity.pdbx_description
1 polymer ?
#
loop_
_entity_poly.entity_id
_entity_poly.type
_entity_poly.pdbx_seq_one_letter_code
_entity_poly.pdbx_strand_id
1 'polypeptide(L)'
;MQDQRSSDKQVMLTSWDIHNKDFSSTFNGYNKDEVNEFLDIIVKDYTAYAKIIQDLENEIKRLKKAAHSDQSNLEERVRNLEIHCWGMPRG
;
A
#
# COMPACT_ATOMS: atom_id res chain seq x y z
N MET A 1 -7.08 13.58 15.28
CA MET A 1 -6.43 12.32 15.71
C MET A 1 -5.53 11.89 14.58
N GLN A 2 -4.22 12.14 14.68
CA GLN A 2 -3.26 11.67 13.69
C GLN A 2 -2.96 10.21 13.99
N ASP A 3 -3.11 9.35 12.99
CA ASP A 3 -2.97 7.91 13.09
C ASP A 3 -1.48 7.56 13.29
N GLN A 4 -1.12 7.23 14.52
CA GLN A 4 0.27 7.06 14.97
C GLN A 4 0.87 5.69 14.64
N ARG A 5 0.40 5.04 13.57
CA ARG A 5 0.66 3.62 13.27
C ARG A 5 1.68 3.35 12.17
N SER A 6 2.33 4.39 11.62
CA SER A 6 3.17 4.26 10.42
C SER A 6 4.62 3.81 10.67
N SER A 7 5.05 3.58 11.92
CA SER A 7 6.47 3.30 12.19
C SER A 7 6.90 1.82 12.05
N ASP A 8 5.97 0.88 11.86
CA ASP A 8 6.29 -0.57 11.96
C ASP A 8 6.46 -1.31 10.62
N LYS A 9 6.42 -0.62 9.47
CA LYS A 9 6.47 -1.29 8.15
C LYS A 9 7.82 -1.12 7.44
N GLN A 10 8.92 -1.32 8.14
CA GLN A 10 10.22 -1.36 7.47
C GLN A 10 10.48 -2.76 6.93
N VAL A 11 10.25 -2.95 5.62
CA VAL A 11 10.65 -4.17 4.91
C VAL A 11 12.15 -4.08 4.64
N MET A 12 12.92 -4.97 5.25
CA MET A 12 14.39 -4.91 5.23
C MET A 12 15.04 -5.52 3.98
N LEU A 13 14.29 -6.32 3.21
CA LEU A 13 14.79 -7.05 2.06
C LEU A 13 13.85 -6.86 0.87
N THR A 14 14.41 -6.58 -0.30
CA THR A 14 13.68 -6.61 -1.56
C THR A 14 13.83 -7.97 -2.23
N SER A 15 12.92 -8.29 -3.16
CA SER A 15 13.04 -9.50 -4.00
C SER A 15 14.41 -9.58 -4.70
N TRP A 16 14.99 -8.43 -5.07
CA TRP A 16 16.30 -8.34 -5.71
C TRP A 16 17.44 -8.66 -4.73
N ASP A 17 17.34 -8.16 -3.48
CA ASP A 17 18.34 -8.44 -2.45
C ASP A 17 18.40 -9.92 -2.10
N ILE A 18 17.23 -10.58 -2.07
CA ILE A 18 17.12 -12.03 -1.79
C ILE A 18 17.70 -12.83 -2.95
N HIS A 19 17.43 -12.45 -4.20
CA HIS A 19 17.94 -13.16 -5.38
C HIS A 19 19.47 -13.08 -5.52
N ASN A 20 20.09 -11.95 -5.18
CA ASN A 20 21.54 -11.77 -5.25
C ASN A 20 22.27 -12.17 -3.97
N LYS A 21 21.60 -12.85 -3.04
CA LYS A 21 22.19 -13.20 -1.76
C LYS A 21 23.09 -14.43 -1.90
N ASP A 22 24.40 -14.20 -1.78
CA ASP A 22 25.36 -15.30 -1.67
C ASP A 22 25.55 -15.74 -0.22
N PHE A 23 25.49 -17.05 0.00
CA PHE A 23 25.74 -17.69 1.30
C PHE A 23 27.10 -18.40 1.30
N SER A 24 27.91 -18.15 2.32
CA SER A 24 29.16 -18.89 2.55
C SER A 24 28.87 -20.34 2.94
N SER A 25 29.55 -21.29 2.31
CA SER A 25 29.40 -22.73 2.62
C SER A 25 30.33 -23.13 3.77
N THR A 26 29.81 -23.90 4.71
CA THR A 26 30.55 -24.46 5.85
C THR A 26 30.43 -25.99 5.85
N PHE A 27 31.34 -26.69 6.55
CA PHE A 27 31.43 -28.16 6.54
C PHE A 27 30.13 -28.87 6.99
N ASN A 28 29.31 -28.22 7.81
CA ASN A 28 27.97 -28.69 8.23
C ASN A 28 26.88 -27.68 7.80
N GLY A 29 26.91 -27.23 6.55
CA GLY A 29 25.93 -26.30 5.99
C GLY A 29 24.76 -26.99 5.31
N TYR A 30 23.72 -26.21 5.00
CA TYR A 30 22.61 -26.65 4.16
C TYR A 30 23.05 -26.87 2.71
N ASN A 31 22.33 -27.75 2.00
CA ASN A 31 22.53 -27.95 0.57
C ASN A 31 22.18 -26.66 -0.18
N LYS A 32 23.10 -26.17 -1.02
CA LYS A 32 22.92 -24.94 -1.79
C LYS A 32 21.71 -25.01 -2.73
N ASP A 33 21.47 -26.17 -3.36
CA ASP A 33 20.38 -26.32 -4.32
C ASP A 33 19.02 -26.25 -3.62
N GLU A 34 18.87 -26.89 -2.46
CA GLU A 34 17.66 -26.81 -1.63
C GLU A 34 17.40 -25.38 -1.12
N VAL A 35 18.47 -24.69 -0.70
CA VAL A 35 18.38 -23.29 -0.29
C VAL A 35 17.95 -22.41 -1.47
N ASN A 36 18.53 -22.61 -2.65
CA ASN A 36 18.18 -21.83 -3.84
C ASN A 36 16.72 -22.05 -4.26
N GLU A 37 16.25 -23.30 -4.29
CA GLU A 37 14.85 -23.61 -4.61
C GLU A 37 13.89 -22.94 -3.62
N PHE A 38 14.24 -22.93 -2.33
CA PHE A 38 13.47 -22.23 -1.32
C PHE A 38 13.50 -20.70 -1.49
N LEU A 39 14.66 -20.11 -1.81
CA LEU A 39 14.78 -18.68 -2.06
C LEU A 39 13.99 -18.23 -3.30
N ASP A 40 13.90 -19.06 -4.34
CA ASP A 40 13.08 -18.77 -5.52
C ASP A 40 11.59 -18.66 -5.17
N ILE A 41 11.10 -19.47 -4.24
CA ILE A 41 9.73 -19.36 -3.72
C ILE A 41 9.56 -18.05 -2.95
N ILE A 42 10.50 -17.72 -2.06
CA ILE A 42 10.47 -16.46 -1.29
C ILE A 42 10.47 -15.24 -2.22
N VAL A 43 11.30 -15.24 -3.27
CA VAL A 43 11.36 -14.15 -4.25
C VAL A 43 10.02 -13.98 -4.97
N LYS A 44 9.37 -15.07 -5.36
CA LYS A 44 8.04 -15.05 -5.99
C LYS A 44 7.00 -14.46 -5.04
N ASP A 45 6.99 -14.90 -3.78
CA ASP A 45 6.04 -14.43 -2.77
C ASP A 45 6.25 -12.95 -2.44
N TYR A 46 7.49 -12.50 -2.26
CA TYR A 46 7.79 -11.07 -2.03
C TYR A 46 7.31 -10.19 -3.20
N THR A 47 7.48 -10.68 -4.43
CA THR A 47 6.99 -9.98 -5.62
C THR A 47 5.46 -9.95 -5.66
N ALA A 48 4.80 -11.04 -5.31
CA ALA A 48 3.34 -11.12 -5.21
C ALA A 48 2.81 -10.17 -4.12
N TYR A 49 3.42 -10.13 -2.94
CA TYR A 49 3.06 -9.21 -1.87
C TYR A 49 3.24 -7.75 -2.27
N ALA A 50 4.35 -7.40 -2.93
CA ALA A 50 4.56 -6.05 -3.43
C ALA A 50 3.44 -5.61 -4.38
N LYS A 51 3.02 -6.50 -5.28
CA LYS A 51 1.89 -6.24 -6.19
C LYS A 51 0.57 -6.09 -5.44
N ILE A 52 0.27 -6.97 -4.48
CA ILE A 52 -0.95 -6.89 -3.67
C ILE A 52 -1.01 -5.57 -2.89
N ILE A 53 0.10 -5.15 -2.29
CA ILE A 53 0.19 -3.87 -1.57
C ILE A 53 -0.09 -2.71 -2.54
N GLN A 54 0.55 -2.70 -3.70
CA GLN A 54 0.34 -1.67 -4.71
C GLN A 54 -1.13 -1.61 -5.17
N ASP A 55 -1.76 -2.77 -5.42
CA ASP A 55 -3.16 -2.85 -5.82
C ASP A 55 -4.09 -2.32 -4.73
N LEU A 56 -3.84 -2.67 -3.46
CA LEU A 56 -4.59 -2.17 -2.31
C LEU A 56 -4.41 -0.65 -2.12
N GLU A 57 -3.20 -0.13 -2.26
CA GLU A 57 -2.92 1.31 -2.18
C GLU A 57 -3.63 2.08 -3.30
N ASN A 58 -3.63 1.55 -4.52
CA ASN A 58 -4.36 2.10 -5.64
C ASN A 58 -5.87 2.13 -5.39
N GLU A 59 -6.41 1.05 -4.82
CA GLU A 59 -7.83 0.97 -4.50
C GLU A 59 -8.22 1.97 -3.39
N ILE A 60 -7.42 2.07 -2.34
CA ILE A 60 -7.60 3.08 -1.28
C ILE A 60 -7.60 4.49 -1.89
N LYS A 61 -6.65 4.77 -2.79
CA LYS A 61 -6.56 6.07 -3.47
C LYS A 61 -7.81 6.35 -4.32
N ARG A 62 -8.31 5.35 -5.05
CA ARG A 62 -9.53 5.46 -5.87
C ARG A 62 -10.74 5.75 -5.00
N LEU A 63 -10.94 4.98 -3.94
CA LEU A 63 -12.06 5.14 -3.01
C LEU A 63 -12.04 6.50 -2.31
N LYS A 64 -10.87 6.94 -1.83
CA LYS A 64 -10.72 8.28 -1.23
C LYS A 64 -11.06 9.38 -2.22
N LYS A 65 -10.63 9.27 -3.48
CA LYS A 65 -10.95 10.27 -4.51
C LYS A 65 -12.46 10.33 -4.78
N ALA A 66 -13.12 9.17 -4.89
CA ALA A 66 -14.57 9.10 -5.08
C ALA A 66 -15.33 9.72 -3.90
N ALA A 67 -14.97 9.36 -2.67
CA ALA A 67 -15.58 9.94 -1.47
C ALA A 67 -15.40 11.46 -1.40
N HIS A 68 -14.21 11.97 -1.76
CA HIS A 68 -13.95 13.41 -1.80
C HIS A 68 -14.77 14.12 -2.89
N SER A 69 -14.94 13.53 -4.07
CA SER A 69 -15.78 14.14 -5.11
C SER A 69 -17.26 14.17 -4.74
N ASP A 70 -17.75 13.13 -4.08
CA ASP A 70 -19.14 13.06 -3.63
C ASP A 70 -19.40 14.10 -2.54
N GLN A 71 -18.48 14.23 -1.59
CA GLN A 71 -18.50 15.25 -0.53
C GLN A 71 -18.55 16.66 -1.13
N SER A 72 -17.66 16.98 -2.09
CA SER A 72 -17.62 18.31 -2.70
C SER A 72 -18.88 18.64 -3.49
N ASN A 73 -19.45 17.66 -4.19
CA ASN A 73 -20.70 17.84 -4.93
C ASN A 73 -21.86 18.13 -3.96
N LEU A 74 -21.94 17.39 -2.85
CA LEU A 74 -22.96 17.62 -1.84
C LEU A 74 -22.82 19.01 -1.21
N GLU A 75 -21.61 19.44 -0.86
CA GLU A 75 -21.36 20.77 -0.29
C GLU A 75 -21.76 21.90 -1.26
N GLU A 76 -21.48 21.73 -2.55
CA GLU A 76 -21.92 22.68 -3.59
C GLU A 76 -23.45 22.72 -3.70
N ARG A 77 -24.11 21.56 -3.67
CA ARG A 77 -25.59 21.49 -3.69
C ARG A 77 -26.21 22.14 -2.46
N VAL A 78 -25.64 21.92 -1.27
CA VAL A 78 -26.08 22.56 -0.03
C VAL A 78 -25.91 24.08 -0.14
N ARG A 79 -24.75 24.56 -0.59
CA ARG A 79 -24.52 26.00 -0.81
C ARG A 79 -25.53 26.61 -1.78
N ASN A 80 -25.82 25.93 -2.89
CA ASN A 80 -26.80 26.39 -3.87
C ASN A 80 -28.21 26.46 -3.27
N LEU A 81 -28.59 25.47 -2.45
CA LEU A 81 -29.87 25.48 -1.73
C LEU A 81 -29.95 26.59 -0.68
N GLU A 82 -28.86 26.84 0.06
CA GLU A 82 -28.79 27.92 1.04
C GLU A 82 -28.99 29.29 0.40
N ILE A 83 -28.31 29.54 -0.73
CA ILE A 83 -28.48 30.76 -1.51
C ILE A 83 -29.93 30.88 -1.99
N HIS A 84 -30.53 29.80 -2.50
CA HIS A 84 -31.90 29.83 -2.99
C HIS A 84 -32.93 30.09 -1.89
N CYS A 85 -32.82 29.42 -0.75
CA CYS A 85 -33.81 29.48 0.32
C CYS A 85 -33.64 30.67 1.26
N TRP A 86 -32.41 31.14 1.45
CA TRP A 86 -32.08 32.14 2.47
C TRP A 86 -31.31 33.35 1.94
N GLY A 87 -31.02 33.41 0.63
CA GLY A 87 -30.37 34.56 -0.02
C GLY A 87 -28.87 34.70 0.27
N MET A 88 -28.30 33.86 1.15
CA MET A 88 -26.89 33.87 1.55
C MET A 88 -26.46 32.51 2.14
N PRO A 89 -25.20 32.07 1.93
CA PRO A 89 -24.69 30.83 2.53
C PRO A 89 -24.62 30.94 4.06
N ARG A 90 -24.91 29.87 4.79
CA ARG A 90 -24.72 29.85 6.25
C ARG A 90 -23.28 29.44 6.54
N GLY A 91 -22.50 30.37 7.11
CA GLY A 91 -21.15 30.15 7.63
C GLY A 91 -21.16 30.02 9.14
#